data_AF-A0A367G0T8-F1
#
_entry.id   AF-A0A367G0T8-F1
#
_cell.length_a   1.000
_cell.length_b   1.000
_cell.length_c   1.000
_cell.angle_alpha   90.00
_cell.angle_beta   90.00
_cell.angle_gamma   90.00
#
_symmetry.space_group_name_H-M   'P 1'
#
loop_
_entity.id
_entity.type
_entity.pdbx_description
1 polymer ?
#
loop_
_entity_poly.entity_id
_entity_poly.type
_entity_poly.pdbx_seq_one_letter_code
_entity_poly.pdbx_strand_id
1 'polypeptide(L)'
;MNKTCKEIQNELIHSETKISQSDFLKICEKHNLSLIEVDELSKSISDLQLFLNDNTESADEDELIKALKGCNLPYIDNRPKNGVLWVIGGIEIKDIIEQLSETGYVFHFKECGGKATKKRAGWWTK
;
A
#
# COMPACT_ATOMS: atom_id res chain seq x y z
N MET A 1 -7.21 -24.78 11.57
CA MET A 1 -6.29 -25.16 10.48
C MET A 1 -6.39 -26.64 10.11
N ASN A 2 -7.06 -26.91 8.98
CA ASN A 2 -7.24 -28.26 8.42
C ASN A 2 -5.92 -28.85 7.89
N LYS A 3 -5.89 -30.17 7.70
CA LYS A 3 -4.71 -30.90 7.19
C LYS A 3 -4.22 -30.32 5.86
N THR A 4 -5.14 -30.00 4.96
CA THR A 4 -4.87 -29.40 3.64
C THR A 4 -4.18 -28.03 3.76
N CYS A 5 -4.63 -27.16 4.68
CA CYS A 5 -4.01 -25.86 4.90
C CYS A 5 -2.56 -26.00 5.38
N LYS A 6 -2.28 -26.92 6.31
CA LYS A 6 -0.91 -27.15 6.79
C LYS A 6 0.02 -27.65 5.69
N GLU A 7 -0.49 -28.47 4.77
CA GLU A 7 0.28 -29.00 3.64
C GLU A 7 0.65 -27.89 2.66
N ILE A 8 -0.32 -27.04 2.28
CA ILE A 8 -0.11 -25.87 1.42
C ILE A 8 0.86 -24.88 2.07
N GLN A 9 0.66 -24.58 3.37
CA GLN A 9 1.57 -23.70 4.12
C GLN A 9 3.00 -24.25 4.10
N ASN A 10 3.18 -25.55 4.31
CA ASN A 10 4.51 -26.15 4.30
C ASN A 10 5.16 -26.10 2.91
N GLU A 11 4.41 -26.33 1.83
CA GLU A 11 4.88 -26.15 0.45
C GLU A 11 5.30 -24.71 0.16
N LEU A 12 4.51 -23.74 0.64
CA LEU A 12 4.79 -22.32 0.47
C LEU A 12 6.00 -21.86 1.29
N ILE A 13 6.26 -22.44 2.46
CA ILE A 13 7.44 -22.14 3.29
C ILE A 13 8.72 -22.75 2.71
N HIS A 14 8.65 -23.96 2.13
CA HIS A 14 9.82 -24.64 1.57
C HIS A 14 10.23 -24.11 0.19
N SER A 15 9.30 -23.51 -0.54
CA SER A 15 9.62 -22.74 -1.73
C SER A 15 10.14 -21.37 -1.30
N GLU A 16 11.46 -21.18 -1.23
CA GLU A 16 12.12 -19.87 -0.95
C GLU A 16 11.75 -18.74 -1.96
N THR A 17 10.72 -18.94 -2.77
CA THR A 17 10.26 -18.08 -3.84
C THR A 17 9.11 -17.21 -3.33
N LYS A 18 9.27 -15.90 -3.36
CA LYS A 18 8.19 -14.93 -3.10
C LYS A 18 6.98 -15.26 -4.00
N ILE A 19 5.86 -15.66 -3.41
CA ILE A 19 4.63 -15.93 -4.15
C ILE A 19 3.80 -14.65 -4.31
N SER A 20 3.32 -14.38 -5.52
CA SER A 20 2.39 -13.27 -5.78
C SER A 20 0.99 -13.61 -5.27
N GLN A 21 0.18 -12.61 -4.90
CA GLN A 21 -1.23 -12.79 -4.51
C GLN A 21 -2.02 -13.56 -5.59
N SER A 22 -1.72 -13.29 -6.86
CA SER A 22 -2.35 -13.98 -7.99
C SER A 22 -2.01 -15.47 -8.04
N ASP A 23 -0.80 -15.87 -7.64
CA ASP A 23 -0.40 -17.27 -7.60
C ASP A 23 -0.91 -17.97 -6.33
N PHE A 24 -1.00 -17.25 -5.21
CA PHE A 24 -1.67 -17.74 -4.01
C PHE A 24 -3.14 -18.08 -4.28
N LEU A 25 -3.89 -17.17 -4.93
CA LEU A 25 -5.29 -17.39 -5.29
C LEU A 25 -5.47 -18.61 -6.20
N LYS A 26 -4.59 -18.81 -7.19
CA LYS A 26 -4.61 -20.00 -8.05
C LYS A 26 -4.41 -21.30 -7.26
N ILE A 27 -3.52 -21.30 -6.25
CA ILE A 27 -3.30 -22.47 -5.39
C ILE A 27 -4.54 -22.75 -4.55
N CYS A 28 -5.16 -21.72 -3.97
CA CYS A 28 -6.39 -21.88 -3.21
C CYS A 28 -7.54 -22.44 -4.07
N GLU A 29 -7.72 -21.93 -5.29
CA GLU A 29 -8.72 -22.44 -6.24
C GLU A 29 -8.46 -23.91 -6.63
N LYS A 30 -7.19 -24.23 -6.93
CA LYS A 30 -6.76 -25.58 -7.31
C LYS A 30 -7.08 -26.62 -6.23
N HIS A 31 -6.98 -26.24 -4.97
CA HIS A 31 -7.27 -27.11 -3.83
C HIS A 31 -8.72 -27.01 -3.33
N ASN A 32 -9.59 -26.25 -4.01
CA ASN A 32 -11.02 -26.10 -3.69
C ASN A 32 -11.26 -25.59 -2.26
N LEU A 33 -10.40 -24.69 -1.78
CA LEU A 33 -10.54 -24.11 -0.45
C LEU A 33 -11.77 -23.21 -0.35
N SER A 34 -12.44 -23.28 0.80
CA SER A 34 -13.48 -22.31 1.14
C SER A 34 -12.86 -20.95 1.47
N LEU A 35 -13.61 -19.87 1.25
CA LEU A 35 -13.23 -18.48 1.61
C LEU A 35 -12.69 -18.35 3.05
N ILE A 36 -13.27 -19.12 3.98
CA ILE A 36 -12.87 -19.13 5.40
C ILE A 36 -11.46 -19.73 5.56
N GLU A 37 -11.13 -20.77 4.79
CA GLU A 37 -9.81 -21.42 4.84
C GLU A 37 -8.74 -20.58 4.15
N VAL A 38 -9.11 -19.85 3.10
CA VAL A 38 -8.23 -18.89 2.43
C VAL A 38 -7.84 -17.75 3.37
N ASP A 39 -8.79 -17.21 4.16
CA ASP A 39 -8.51 -16.19 5.18
C ASP A 39 -7.58 -16.72 6.29
N GLU A 40 -7.85 -17.93 6.80
CA GLU A 40 -7.03 -18.53 7.86
C GLU A 40 -5.59 -18.82 7.39
N LEU A 41 -5.43 -19.29 6.14
CA LEU A 41 -4.12 -19.47 5.51
C LEU A 41 -3.43 -18.14 5.25
N SER A 42 -4.15 -17.16 4.72
CA SER A 42 -3.62 -15.83 4.45
C SER A 42 -3.05 -15.21 5.72
N LYS A 43 -3.79 -15.27 6.84
CA LYS A 43 -3.31 -14.82 8.16
C LYS A 43 -2.09 -15.59 8.63
N SER A 44 -2.09 -16.93 8.48
CA SER A 44 -0.97 -17.75 8.92
C SER A 44 0.29 -17.61 8.07
N ILE A 45 0.17 -17.25 6.79
CA ILE A 45 1.31 -17.00 5.87
C ILE A 45 1.81 -15.57 6.04
N SER A 46 0.92 -14.62 6.31
CA SER A 46 1.28 -13.22 6.59
C SER A 46 2.18 -13.09 7.81
N ASP A 47 1.99 -13.93 8.84
CA ASP A 47 2.81 -13.96 10.06
C ASP A 47 4.26 -14.48 9.82
N LEU A 48 4.49 -15.24 8.74
CA LEU A 48 5.77 -15.92 8.45
C LEU A 48 6.67 -15.24 7.38
N GLN A 49 6.38 -14.01 6.93
CA GLN A 49 7.09 -13.17 5.93
C GLN A 49 6.70 -13.36 4.44
N LEU A 50 6.27 -12.25 3.79
CA LEU A 50 6.52 -11.81 2.39
C LEU A 50 5.35 -11.26 1.54
N PHE A 51 4.16 -11.04 2.08
CA PHE A 51 3.22 -10.14 1.38
C PHE A 51 3.62 -8.69 1.63
N LEU A 52 3.89 -7.92 0.57
CA LEU A 52 3.74 -6.47 0.65
C LEU A 52 2.35 -6.22 1.22
N ASN A 53 2.33 -5.63 2.39
CA ASN A 53 1.15 -5.38 3.18
C ASN A 53 0.26 -4.35 2.45
N ASP A 54 -0.51 -4.81 1.46
CA ASP A 54 -1.59 -4.02 0.84
C ASP A 54 -2.95 -4.31 1.51
N ASN A 55 -2.92 -4.85 2.73
CA ASN A 55 -4.04 -4.81 3.63
C ASN A 55 -3.63 -4.02 4.88
N THR A 56 -3.74 -2.70 4.78
CA THR A 56 -4.29 -1.97 5.92
C THR A 56 -5.73 -1.64 5.59
N GLU A 57 -6.62 -2.60 5.87
CA GLU A 57 -7.94 -2.24 6.39
C GLU A 57 -7.75 -1.61 7.77
N SER A 58 -7.16 -0.41 7.82
CA SER A 58 -7.48 0.54 8.87
C SER A 58 -8.70 1.27 8.36
N ALA A 59 -9.76 1.34 9.17
CA ALA A 59 -10.95 2.15 8.92
C ALA A 59 -10.65 3.67 8.79
N ASP A 60 -9.38 4.06 8.66
CA ASP A 60 -8.81 5.39 8.70
C ASP A 60 -7.56 5.54 7.77
N GLU A 61 -7.32 4.63 6.81
CA GLU A 61 -6.26 4.88 5.82
C GLU A 61 -6.72 5.98 4.85
N ASP A 62 -6.23 7.19 5.11
CA ASP A 62 -6.51 8.43 4.39
C ASP A 62 -6.52 8.23 2.86
N GLU A 63 -7.66 8.49 2.23
CA GLU A 63 -7.91 8.20 0.80
C GLU A 63 -6.83 8.82 -0.11
N LEU A 64 -6.28 9.94 0.31
CA LEU A 64 -5.16 10.60 -0.36
C LEU A 64 -3.89 9.74 -0.37
N ILE A 65 -3.53 9.07 0.74
CA ILE A 65 -2.36 8.17 0.78
C ILE A 65 -2.55 7.01 -0.19
N LYS A 66 -3.77 6.45 -0.23
CA LYS A 66 -4.11 5.36 -1.16
C LYS A 66 -3.98 5.80 -2.62
N ALA A 67 -4.47 6.99 -2.95
CA ALA A 67 -4.38 7.54 -4.29
C ALA A 67 -2.91 7.84 -4.69
N LEU A 68 -2.10 8.39 -3.78
CA LEU A 68 -0.67 8.63 -4.01
C LEU A 68 0.10 7.32 -4.27
N LYS A 69 -0.18 6.26 -3.51
CA LYS A 69 0.37 4.92 -3.74
C LYS A 69 -0.06 4.37 -5.10
N GLY A 70 -1.34 4.50 -5.47
CA GLY A 70 -1.88 4.06 -6.76
C GLY A 70 -1.23 4.76 -7.96
N CYS A 71 -0.91 6.04 -7.84
CA CYS A 71 -0.18 6.80 -8.86
C CYS A 71 1.34 6.60 -8.81
N ASN A 72 1.86 5.78 -7.89
CA ASN A 72 3.28 5.56 -7.64
C ASN A 72 4.05 6.89 -7.41
N LEU A 73 3.42 7.84 -6.73
CA LEU A 73 3.98 9.16 -6.46
C LEU A 73 4.81 9.16 -5.17
N PRO A 74 6.03 9.72 -5.17
CA PRO A 74 6.82 9.85 -3.96
C PRO A 74 6.21 10.90 -3.02
N TYR A 75 5.87 10.52 -1.80
CA TYR A 75 5.32 11.42 -0.79
C TYR A 75 6.02 11.28 0.57
N ILE A 76 5.89 12.30 1.42
CA ILE A 76 6.38 12.38 2.79
C ILE A 76 5.22 12.84 3.67
N ASP A 77 4.65 11.93 4.44
CA ASP A 77 3.62 12.26 5.41
C ASP A 77 4.24 12.65 6.76
N ASN A 78 4.07 13.91 7.17
CA ASN A 78 4.43 14.39 8.51
C ASN A 78 3.20 14.87 9.30
N ARG A 79 1.98 14.66 8.80
CA ARG A 79 0.74 14.96 9.54
C ARG A 79 0.69 14.35 10.96
N PRO A 80 1.12 13.09 11.22
CA PRO A 80 1.12 12.54 12.58
C PRO A 80 2.08 13.27 13.54
N LYS A 81 3.04 14.04 13.02
CA LYS A 81 3.98 14.86 13.80
C LYS A 81 3.55 16.33 13.85
N ASN A 82 2.25 16.61 13.69
CA ASN A 82 1.70 17.96 13.60
C ASN A 82 2.30 18.77 12.43
N GLY A 83 2.78 18.06 11.41
CA GLY A 83 3.35 18.62 10.19
C GLY A 83 2.33 18.64 9.07
N VAL A 84 2.82 18.52 7.84
CA VAL A 84 2.01 18.49 6.62
C VAL A 84 2.44 17.33 5.74
N LEU A 85 1.56 16.90 4.84
CA LEU A 85 1.89 15.92 3.81
C LEU A 85 2.57 16.64 2.64
N TRP A 86 3.68 16.08 2.17
CA TRP A 86 4.40 16.56 0.97
C TRP A 86 4.34 15.52 -0.13
N VAL A 87 3.94 15.91 -1.32
CA VAL A 87 4.10 15.14 -2.55
C VAL A 87 5.31 15.70 -3.29
N ILE A 88 6.29 14.85 -3.59
CA ILE A 88 7.52 15.25 -4.28
C ILE A 88 7.25 15.23 -5.78
N GLY A 89 7.44 16.39 -6.41
CA GLY A 89 7.25 16.54 -7.85
C GLY A 89 7.02 17.99 -8.22
N GLY A 90 7.44 18.34 -9.44
CA GLY A 90 7.28 19.67 -9.99
C GLY A 90 5.89 19.90 -10.59
N ILE A 91 5.86 20.72 -11.63
CA ILE A 91 4.67 20.97 -12.46
C ILE A 91 4.26 19.70 -13.23
N GLU A 92 5.19 18.75 -13.41
CA GLU A 92 4.93 17.46 -14.09
C GLU A 92 3.81 16.64 -13.47
N ILE A 93 3.60 16.75 -12.14
CA ILE A 93 2.55 16.03 -11.42
C ILE A 93 1.32 16.91 -11.14
N LYS A 94 1.26 18.12 -11.71
CA LYS A 94 0.18 19.08 -11.44
C LYS A 94 -1.19 18.48 -11.77
N ASP A 95 -1.30 17.79 -12.91
CA ASP A 95 -2.55 17.16 -13.36
C ASP A 95 -3.06 16.13 -12.32
N ILE A 96 -2.15 15.29 -11.80
CA ILE A 96 -2.47 14.30 -10.76
C ILE A 96 -2.88 14.99 -9.47
N ILE A 97 -2.18 16.07 -9.08
CA ILE A 97 -2.50 16.84 -7.88
C ILE A 97 -3.86 17.53 -8.00
N GLU A 98 -4.23 18.00 -9.20
CA GLU A 98 -5.55 18.59 -9.46
C GLU A 98 -6.66 17.54 -9.29
N GLN A 99 -6.48 16.33 -9.82
CA GLN A 99 -7.40 15.21 -9.59
C GLN A 99 -7.54 14.86 -8.11
N LEU A 100 -6.42 14.87 -7.36
CA LEU A 100 -6.45 14.66 -5.92
C LEU A 100 -7.16 15.80 -5.19
N SER A 101 -7.09 17.03 -5.69
CA SER A 101 -7.76 18.18 -5.08
C SER A 101 -9.29 18.09 -5.19
N GLU A 102 -9.82 17.36 -6.18
CA GLU A 102 -11.26 17.10 -6.31
C GLU A 102 -11.84 16.33 -5.11
N THR A 103 -11.00 15.60 -4.38
CA THR A 103 -11.40 14.88 -3.16
C THR A 103 -11.52 15.78 -1.93
N GLY A 104 -11.26 17.09 -2.07
CA GLY A 104 -11.45 18.10 -1.02
C GLY A 104 -10.15 18.54 -0.32
N TYR A 105 -9.00 17.99 -0.70
CA TYR A 105 -7.70 18.45 -0.21
C TYR A 105 -7.18 19.65 -1.00
N VAL A 106 -6.52 20.58 -0.32
CA VAL A 106 -5.94 21.78 -0.94
C VAL A 106 -4.43 21.65 -0.99
N PHE A 107 -3.91 21.46 -2.20
CA PHE A 107 -2.48 21.36 -2.43
C PHE A 107 -1.87 22.72 -2.76
N HIS A 108 -0.74 22.99 -2.12
CA HIS A 108 0.05 24.19 -2.36
C HIS A 108 1.39 23.82 -3.00
N PHE A 109 1.63 24.31 -4.22
CA PHE A 109 2.92 24.12 -4.89
C PHE A 109 4.02 24.95 -4.23
N LYS A 110 5.21 24.35 -4.13
CA LYS A 110 6.42 25.04 -3.74
C LYS A 110 7.63 24.53 -4.51
N GLU A 111 8.13 25.35 -5.43
CA GLU A 111 9.28 25.03 -6.29
C GLU A 111 10.56 24.74 -5.49
N CYS A 112 10.86 25.53 -4.45
CA CYS A 112 11.99 25.28 -3.55
C CYS A 112 11.66 24.28 -2.43
N GLY A 113 10.44 23.74 -2.40
CA GLY A 113 10.02 22.77 -1.40
C GLY A 113 10.12 23.22 0.06
N GLY A 114 10.13 22.23 0.95
CA GLY A 114 10.30 22.41 2.39
C GLY A 114 11.61 21.80 2.91
N LYS A 115 11.81 21.95 4.22
CA LYS A 115 12.86 21.20 4.93
C LYS A 115 12.64 19.68 4.80
N ALA A 116 11.37 19.25 4.80
CA ALA A 116 10.98 17.86 4.61
C ALA A 116 11.35 17.31 3.22
N THR A 117 11.19 18.11 2.17
CA THR A 117 11.49 17.70 0.78
C THR A 117 12.96 17.87 0.40
N LYS A 118 13.84 18.22 1.35
CA LYS A 118 15.27 18.51 1.11
C LYS A 118 15.49 19.57 0.01
N LYS A 119 14.66 20.62 0.00
CA LYS A 119 14.68 21.70 -1.01
C LYS A 119 14.30 21.26 -2.44
N ARG A 120 13.58 20.16 -2.58
CA ARG A 120 13.02 19.72 -3.87
C ARG A 120 11.62 20.26 -4.07
N ALA A 121 11.28 20.57 -5.32
CA ALA A 121 9.93 20.95 -5.71
C ALA A 121 8.91 19.92 -5.22
N GLY A 122 7.81 20.42 -4.69
CA GLY A 122 6.76 19.57 -4.17
C GLY A 122 5.50 20.34 -3.83
N TRP A 123 4.45 19.58 -3.62
CA TRP A 123 3.12 20.05 -3.25
C TRP A 123 2.86 19.67 -1.82
N TRP A 124 2.29 20.56 -1.01
CA TRP A 124 1.96 20.24 0.38
C TRP A 124 0.49 20.49 0.70
N THR A 125 -0.07 19.65 1.56
CA THR A 125 -1.44 19.77 2.09
C THR A 125 -1.44 19.47 3.59
N LYS A 126 -2.38 20.06 4.32
CA LYS A 126 -2.55 19.86 5.75
C LYS A 126 -3.69 18.90 6.03
#